data_AF-A0A8J3BEN7-F1
#
_entry.id   AF-A0A8J3BEN7-F1
#
_cell.length_a   1.000
_cell.length_b   1.000
_cell.length_c   1.000
_cell.angle_alpha   90.00
_cell.angle_beta   90.00
_cell.angle_gamma   90.00
#
_symmetry.space_group_name_H-M   'P 1'
#
loop_
_entity.id
_entity.type
_entity.pdbx_description
1 polymer ?
#
loop_
_entity_poly.entity_id
_entity_poly.type
_entity_poly.pdbx_seq_one_letter_code
_entity_poly.pdbx_strand_id
1 'polypeptide(L)'
;MSDVMDVQGRLLDLAKKLRDRTRAGHIDWVTTPHSSEVTASGPNSGFTLRSMIDSDGDEVVTLALLNPRGQRVASLECEWSGGEEAPQNEVLRELYDLAKRKALKIDELIESTLHDLDQGDFGPSELPF
;
A
#
# COMPACT_ATOMS: atom_id res chain seq x y z
N MET A 1 11.80 19.46 20.31
CA MET A 1 11.15 19.54 18.98
C MET A 1 11.98 18.89 17.87
N SER A 2 13.30 18.71 18.01
CA SER A 2 14.15 18.12 16.96
C SER A 2 13.99 16.60 16.72
N ASP A 3 13.66 15.79 17.74
CA ASP A 3 13.62 14.32 17.59
C ASP A 3 12.39 13.80 16.82
N VAL A 4 11.25 14.49 16.92
CA VAL A 4 10.01 14.07 16.23
C VAL A 4 10.08 14.36 14.73
N MET A 5 10.69 15.49 14.34
CA MET A 5 10.94 15.82 12.93
C MET A 5 11.94 14.86 12.28
N ASP A 6 12.92 14.32 13.03
CA ASP A 6 13.85 13.29 12.53
C ASP A 6 13.11 11.98 12.20
N VAL A 7 12.17 11.54 13.04
CA VAL A 7 11.42 10.30 12.80
C VAL A 7 10.53 10.38 11.56
N GLN A 8 9.79 11.48 11.38
CA GLN A 8 8.95 11.66 10.18
C GLN A 8 9.78 11.69 8.89
N GLY A 9 10.90 12.43 8.89
CA GLY A 9 11.81 12.46 7.74
C GLY A 9 12.34 11.07 7.37
N ARG A 10 12.75 10.28 8.37
CA ARG A 10 13.21 8.90 8.17
C ARG A 10 12.11 7.97 7.67
N LEU A 11 10.87 8.14 8.14
CA LEU A 11 9.73 7.37 7.64
C LEU A 11 9.40 7.73 6.20
N LEU A 12 9.54 8.99 5.80
CA LEU A 12 9.37 9.40 4.42
C LEU A 12 10.44 8.79 3.51
N ASP A 13 11.71 8.80 3.95
CA ASP A 13 12.78 8.12 3.21
C ASP A 13 12.57 6.61 3.11
N LEU A 14 12.04 6.00 4.17
CA LEU A 14 11.61 4.61 4.16
C LEU A 14 10.46 4.39 3.16
N ALA A 15 9.43 5.24 3.15
CA ALA A 15 8.30 5.14 2.22
C ALA A 15 8.76 5.23 0.76
N LYS A 16 9.66 6.17 0.43
CA LYS A 16 10.27 6.27 -0.91
C LYS A 16 11.01 4.98 -1.29
N LYS A 17 11.83 4.43 -0.39
CA LYS A 17 12.56 3.18 -0.63
C LYS A 17 11.61 1.99 -0.80
N LEU A 18 10.56 1.89 0.02
CA LEU A 18 9.55 0.86 -0.10
C LEU A 18 8.85 0.97 -1.45
N ARG A 19 8.47 2.18 -1.89
CA ARG A 19 7.84 2.41 -3.18
C ARG A 19 8.71 1.89 -4.33
N ASP A 20 9.98 2.29 -4.35
CA ASP A 20 10.91 1.91 -5.42
C ASP A 20 11.16 0.39 -5.43
N ARG A 21 11.23 -0.24 -4.25
CA ARG A 21 11.38 -1.70 -4.12
C ARG A 21 10.13 -2.47 -4.50
N THR A 22 8.93 -1.98 -4.15
CA THR A 22 7.64 -2.54 -4.59
C THR A 22 7.51 -2.46 -6.11
N ARG A 23 7.85 -1.31 -6.70
CA ARG A 23 7.86 -1.12 -8.16
C ARG A 23 8.79 -2.13 -8.85
N ALA A 24 9.94 -2.40 -8.25
CA ALA A 24 10.90 -3.41 -8.73
C ALA A 24 10.49 -4.87 -8.43
N GLY A 25 9.37 -5.12 -7.76
CA GLY A 25 8.92 -6.47 -7.40
C GLY A 25 9.74 -7.14 -6.29
N HIS A 26 10.46 -6.37 -5.49
CA HIS A 26 11.30 -6.89 -4.40
C HIS A 26 10.58 -6.99 -3.05
N ILE A 27 9.28 -6.68 -3.00
CA ILE A 27 8.48 -6.72 -1.78
C ILE A 27 7.24 -7.56 -2.05
N ASP A 28 7.10 -8.63 -1.27
CA ASP A 28 5.93 -9.50 -1.28
C ASP A 28 4.85 -8.90 -0.37
N TRP A 29 3.90 -8.22 -0.98
CA TRP A 29 2.72 -7.68 -0.29
C TRP A 29 1.63 -8.74 -0.22
N VAL A 30 0.94 -8.80 0.91
CA VAL A 30 -0.22 -9.67 1.12
C VAL A 30 -1.42 -8.85 1.57
N THR A 31 -2.60 -9.29 1.16
CA THR A 31 -3.86 -8.71 1.64
C THR A 31 -4.12 -9.12 3.08
N THR A 32 -4.90 -8.30 3.77
CA THR A 32 -5.45 -8.64 5.08
C THR A 32 -6.95 -8.90 4.96
N PRO A 33 -7.62 -9.42 6.01
CA PRO A 33 -9.09 -9.46 6.06
C PRO A 33 -9.75 -8.09 5.88
N HIS A 34 -9.00 -6.99 6.08
CA HIS A 34 -9.43 -5.64 5.78
C HIS A 34 -9.03 -5.29 4.34
N SER A 35 -10.01 -5.16 3.44
CA SER A 35 -9.78 -4.93 2.00
C SER A 35 -9.06 -3.63 1.66
N SER A 36 -8.98 -2.69 2.60
CA SER A 36 -8.24 -1.42 2.47
C SER A 36 -6.84 -1.46 3.09
N GLU A 37 -6.37 -2.63 3.51
CA GLU A 37 -5.10 -2.82 4.18
C GLU A 37 -4.28 -3.95 3.56
N VAL A 38 -3.00 -3.66 3.33
CA VAL A 38 -1.99 -4.61 2.85
C VAL A 38 -0.79 -4.59 3.77
N THR A 39 -0.11 -5.73 3.89
CA THR A 39 1.07 -5.86 4.74
C THR A 39 2.23 -6.52 4.01
N ALA A 40 3.45 -6.18 4.40
CA ALA A 40 4.66 -6.85 3.99
C ALA A 40 5.53 -7.09 5.23
N SER A 41 6.23 -8.21 5.27
CA SER A 41 7.14 -8.57 6.37
C SER A 41 8.57 -8.72 5.88
N GLY A 42 9.50 -8.16 6.64
CA GLY A 42 10.93 -8.37 6.50
C GLY A 42 11.52 -9.11 7.70
N PRO A 43 12.83 -9.42 7.68
CA PRO A 43 13.47 -10.23 8.73
C PRO A 43 13.39 -9.63 10.14
N ASN A 44 13.35 -8.29 10.25
CA ASN A 44 13.43 -7.57 11.52
C ASN A 44 12.30 -6.54 11.71
N SER A 45 11.37 -6.44 10.76
CA SER A 45 10.33 -5.42 10.77
C SER A 45 9.19 -5.82 9.84
N GLY A 46 7.99 -5.35 10.14
CA GLY A 46 6.84 -5.43 9.24
C GLY A 46 6.38 -4.03 8.82
N PHE A 47 5.57 -4.00 7.78
CA PHE A 47 4.93 -2.79 7.27
C PHE A 47 3.45 -3.06 7.04
N THR A 48 2.64 -2.06 7.34
CA THR A 48 1.23 -2.04 6.96
C THR A 48 0.94 -0.75 6.21
N LEU A 49 0.23 -0.85 5.10
CA LEU A 49 -0.35 0.29 4.40
C LEU A 49 -1.86 0.17 4.48
N ARG A 50 -2.52 1.24 4.90
CA ARG A 50 -3.97 1.31 4.99
C ARG A 50 -4.46 2.58 4.30
N SER A 51 -5.47 2.45 3.45
CA SER A 51 -6.21 3.58 2.88
C SER A 51 -7.57 3.69 3.56
N MET A 52 -8.00 4.93 3.80
CA MET A 52 -9.33 5.28 4.25
C MET A 52 -9.76 6.60 3.60
N ILE A 53 -11.07 6.76 3.43
CA ILE A 53 -11.66 8.04 3.04
C ILE A 53 -12.02 8.78 4.33
N ASP A 54 -11.60 10.02 4.46
CA ASP A 54 -11.93 10.86 5.62
C ASP A 54 -13.33 11.50 5.51
N SER A 55 -13.64 12.43 6.42
CA SER A 55 -14.94 13.12 6.44
C SER A 55 -15.15 14.06 5.26
N ASP A 56 -14.07 14.52 4.64
CA ASP A 56 -14.07 15.50 3.56
C ASP A 56 -14.09 14.80 2.19
N GLY A 57 -13.97 13.46 2.19
CA GLY A 57 -13.98 12.63 0.99
C GLY A 57 -12.58 12.38 0.43
N ASP A 58 -11.53 12.82 1.13
CA ASP A 58 -10.15 12.69 0.70
C ASP A 58 -9.58 11.33 1.11
N GLU A 59 -8.74 10.77 0.23
CA GLU A 59 -8.03 9.53 0.52
C GLU A 59 -6.81 9.81 1.42
N VAL A 60 -6.89 9.25 2.63
CA VAL A 60 -5.82 9.23 3.63
C VAL A 60 -5.16 7.86 3.62
N VAL A 61 -3.88 7.84 3.25
CA VAL A 61 -3.05 6.64 3.31
C VAL A 61 -2.14 6.72 4.52
N THR A 62 -2.05 5.64 5.30
CA THR A 62 -1.16 5.51 6.45
C THR A 62 -0.19 4.36 6.22
N LEU A 63 1.11 4.65 6.31
CA LEU A 63 2.18 3.67 6.46
C LEU A 63 2.49 3.47 7.94
N ALA A 64 2.41 2.24 8.42
CA ALA A 64 2.81 1.85 9.77
C ALA A 64 4.07 0.95 9.72
N LEU A 65 5.08 1.29 10.53
CA LEU A 65 6.22 0.43 10.80
C LEU A 65 5.91 -0.46 12.00
N LEU A 66 6.13 -1.77 11.84
CA LEU A 66 5.92 -2.78 12.87
C LEU A 66 7.26 -3.33 13.38
N ASN A 67 7.36 -3.58 14.68
CA ASN A 67 8.47 -4.35 15.25
C ASN A 67 8.32 -5.86 14.96
N PRO A 68 9.30 -6.72 15.31
CA PRO A 68 9.21 -8.17 15.11
C PRO A 68 8.05 -8.86 15.83
N ARG A 69 7.41 -8.19 16.80
CA ARG A 69 6.21 -8.69 17.50
C ARG A 69 4.91 -8.25 16.82
N GLY A 70 5.00 -7.59 15.65
CA GLY A 70 3.84 -7.05 14.93
C GLY A 70 3.25 -5.78 15.55
N GLN A 71 3.93 -5.16 16.52
CA GLN A 71 3.42 -3.95 17.17
C GLN A 71 3.85 -2.71 16.39
N ARG A 72 2.90 -1.80 16.13
CA ARG A 72 3.18 -0.50 15.52
C ARG A 72 4.12 0.31 16.39
N VAL A 73 5.27 0.69 15.84
CA VAL A 73 6.27 1.52 16.51
C VAL A 73 6.30 2.96 16.01
N ALA A 74 5.92 3.19 14.75
CA ALA A 74 5.83 4.52 14.16
C ALA A 74 4.88 4.50 12.95
N SER A 75 4.39 5.67 12.55
CA SER A 75 3.55 5.82 11.37
C SER A 75 3.79 7.14 10.65
N LEU A 76 3.55 7.12 9.34
CA LEU A 76 3.51 8.27 8.46
C LEU A 76 2.17 8.23 7.73
N GLU A 77 1.43 9.32 7.74
CA GLU A 77 0.13 9.45 7.09
C GLU A 77 0.10 10.66 6.16
N CYS A 78 -0.87 10.67 5.24
CA CYS A 78 -1.16 11.86 4.46
C CYS A 78 -1.49 13.02 5.42
N GLU A 79 -0.96 14.20 5.10
CA GLU A 79 -1.12 15.41 5.90
C GLU A 79 -1.56 16.58 5.00
N TRP A 80 -2.39 17.45 5.56
CA TRP A 80 -2.82 18.69 4.95
C TRP A 80 -2.48 19.85 5.87
N SER A 81 -1.84 20.88 5.33
CA SER A 81 -1.48 22.08 6.09
C SER A 81 -1.95 23.31 5.34
N GLY A 82 -2.82 24.12 5.95
CA GLY A 82 -3.37 25.31 5.31
C GLY A 82 -4.20 25.04 4.04
N GLY A 83 -4.74 23.82 3.90
CA GLY A 83 -5.48 23.39 2.69
C GLY A 83 -4.58 22.90 1.54
N GLU A 84 -3.26 22.87 1.73
CA GLU A 84 -2.31 22.30 0.78
C GLU A 84 -1.90 20.90 1.21
N GLU A 85 -1.79 19.99 0.23
CA GLU A 85 -1.30 18.64 0.47
C GLU A 85 0.20 18.65 0.77
N ALA A 86 0.60 17.90 1.80
CA ALA A 86 2.00 17.73 2.09
C ALA A 86 2.68 16.82 1.03
N PRO A 87 3.96 17.06 0.67
CA PRO A 87 4.64 16.28 -0.36
C PRO A 87 4.72 14.77 -0.12
N GLN A 88 4.59 14.31 1.14
CA GLN A 88 4.56 12.88 1.44
C GLN A 88 3.30 12.17 0.93
N ASN A 89 2.20 12.89 0.68
CA ASN A 89 0.91 12.32 0.33
C ASN A 89 1.00 11.55 -1.00
N GLU A 90 1.67 12.13 -2.00
CA GLU A 90 1.91 11.50 -3.29
C GLU A 90 2.70 10.19 -3.13
N VAL A 91 3.79 10.20 -2.34
CA VAL A 91 4.62 9.02 -2.10
C VAL A 91 3.82 7.90 -1.43
N LEU A 92 2.97 8.23 -0.47
CA LEU A 92 2.15 7.25 0.24
C LEU A 92 1.07 6.64 -0.66
N ARG A 93 0.36 7.46 -1.43
CA ARG A 93 -0.66 6.99 -2.39
C ARG A 93 -0.04 6.09 -3.46
N GLU A 94 1.04 6.52 -4.09
CA GLU A 94 1.77 5.71 -5.07
C GLU A 94 2.24 4.36 -4.49
N LEU A 95 2.76 4.39 -3.26
CA LEU A 95 3.20 3.18 -2.57
C LEU A 95 2.01 2.23 -2.30
N TYR A 96 0.89 2.75 -1.80
CA TYR A 96 -0.30 1.94 -1.53
C TYR A 96 -0.88 1.33 -2.81
N ASP A 97 -0.98 2.09 -3.90
CA ASP A 97 -1.49 1.57 -5.18
C ASP A 97 -0.61 0.45 -5.73
N LEU A 98 0.71 0.64 -5.71
CA LEU A 98 1.67 -0.39 -6.12
C LEU A 98 1.57 -1.63 -5.23
N ALA A 99 1.51 -1.45 -3.90
CA ALA A 99 1.41 -2.53 -2.95
C ALA A 99 0.12 -3.32 -3.13
N LYS A 100 -1.02 -2.64 -3.30
CA LYS A 100 -2.34 -3.24 -3.54
C LYS A 100 -2.40 -3.99 -4.86
N ARG A 101 -1.87 -3.40 -5.94
CA ARG A 101 -1.77 -4.03 -7.26
C ARG A 101 -0.99 -5.34 -7.20
N LYS A 102 0.13 -5.36 -6.46
CA LYS A 102 0.95 -6.56 -6.25
C LYS A 102 0.25 -7.58 -5.36
N ALA A 103 -0.30 -7.17 -4.22
CA ALA A 103 -0.98 -8.06 -3.28
C ALA A 103 -2.19 -8.79 -3.91
N LEU A 104 -2.93 -8.10 -4.77
CA LEU A 104 -4.08 -8.64 -5.48
C LEU A 104 -3.73 -9.31 -6.82
N LYS A 105 -2.44 -9.36 -7.19
CA LYS A 105 -1.99 -9.92 -8.47
C LYS A 105 -2.76 -9.37 -9.67
N ILE A 106 -3.07 -8.07 -9.64
CA ILE A 106 -3.93 -7.42 -10.65
C ILE A 106 -3.35 -7.62 -12.05
N ASP A 107 -2.02 -7.55 -12.20
CA ASP A 107 -1.35 -7.75 -13.49
C ASP A 107 -1.63 -9.13 -14.07
N GLU A 108 -1.41 -10.18 -13.26
CA GLU A 108 -1.66 -11.57 -13.65
C GLU A 108 -3.15 -11.79 -14.00
N LEU A 109 -4.06 -11.20 -13.22
CA LEU A 109 -5.50 -11.29 -13.45
C LEU A 109 -5.92 -10.61 -14.76
N ILE A 110 -5.39 -9.42 -15.05
CA ILE A 110 -5.66 -8.70 -16.30
C ILE A 110 -5.13 -9.51 -17.49
N GLU A 111 -3.88 -9.99 -17.42
CA GLU A 111 -3.27 -10.78 -18.50
C GLU A 111 -4.05 -12.07 -18.76
N SER A 112 -4.43 -12.81 -17.71
CA SER A 112 -5.27 -14.00 -17.83
C SER A 112 -6.62 -13.67 -18.46
N THR A 113 -7.27 -12.60 -17.99
CA THR A 113 -8.58 -12.17 -18.51
C THR A 113 -8.51 -11.80 -19.99
N LEU A 114 -7.47 -11.08 -20.40
CA LEU A 114 -7.25 -10.75 -21.82
C LEU A 114 -7.03 -12.00 -22.66
N HIS A 115 -6.27 -12.97 -22.16
CA HIS A 115 -6.08 -14.25 -22.83
C HIS A 115 -7.40 -15.01 -23.03
N ASP A 116 -8.21 -15.11 -21.98
CA ASP A 116 -9.50 -15.79 -22.00
C ASP A 116 -10.49 -15.12 -22.97
N LEU A 117 -10.45 -13.78 -23.08
CA LEU A 117 -11.24 -13.02 -24.06
C LEU A 117 -10.84 -13.37 -25.50
N ASP A 118 -9.54 -13.45 -25.77
CA ASP A 118 -9.03 -13.80 -27.10
C ASP A 118 -9.37 -15.24 -27.52
N GLN A 119 -9.54 -16.16 -26.54
CA GLN A 119 -9.97 -17.53 -26.79
C GLN A 119 -11.50 -17.69 -26.91
N GLY A 120 -12.28 -16.65 -26.57
CA GLY A 120 -13.73 -16.72 -26.57
C GLY A 120 -14.33 -17.48 -25.38
N ASP A 121 -13.57 -17.66 -24.29
CA ASP A 121 -13.93 -18.51 -23.15
C ASP A 121 -14.77 -17.79 -22.06
N PHE A 122 -15.29 -16.60 -22.36
CA PHE A 122 -16.26 -15.91 -21.51
C PHE A 122 -17.69 -16.42 -21.73
N GLY A 123 -17.93 -17.68 -21.35
CA GLY A 123 -19.27 -18.26 -21.14
C GLY A 123 -19.70 -18.15 -19.66
N PRO A 124 -20.98 -18.41 -19.33
CA PRO A 124 -21.43 -18.41 -17.94
C PRO A 124 -20.70 -19.51 -17.15
N SER A 125 -19.67 -19.14 -16.39
CA SER A 125 -19.10 -20.00 -15.35
C SER A 125 -19.88 -19.77 -14.07
N GLU A 126 -20.50 -20.83 -13.57
CA GLU A 126 -21.08 -20.86 -12.23
C GLU A 126 -19.94 -20.69 -11.22
N LEU A 127 -19.72 -19.48 -10.73
CA LEU A 127 -18.81 -19.25 -9.61
C LEU A 127 -19.35 -20.02 -8.40
N PRO A 128 -18.57 -20.91 -7.77
CA PRO A 128 -19.00 -21.53 -6.52
C PRO A 128 -19.00 -20.43 -5.45
N PHE A 129 -20.19 -20.14 -4.92
CA PHE A 129 -20.38 -19.29 -3.74
C PHE A 129 -19.84 -19.97 -2.48
#